data_AF-A0A7X0MK43-F1
#
_entry.id   AF-A0A7X0MK43-F1
#
_cell.length_a   1.000
_cell.length_b   1.000
_cell.length_c   1.000
_cell.angle_alpha   90.00
_cell.angle_beta   90.00
_cell.angle_gamma   90.00
#
_symmetry.space_group_name_H-M   'P 1'
#
loop_
_entity.id
_entity.type
_entity.pdbx_description
1 polymer ?
#
loop_
_entity_poly.entity_id
_entity_poly.type
_entity_poly.pdbx_seq_one_letter_code
_entity_poly.pdbx_strand_id
1 'polypeptide(L)'
;MKYKLFVLAFFLVNTLKGQYINPGLKIGDQVTAVVIPKIIHAAQATARMTDYKDRLLILDFWATNCSGCVAALPRMDSLQKHFGKDVKILPVTYEPSSMVQTFWKNNKYTKHLTLPSVVEDKLLSNYFKHKSIPHEVWIYKGTVIAITDEGYVDANNISRVLGGEKVFFPVKNDYLVFDNSKPLFTTDPKQIDTNNTSLKYVAISDYKEGVNAEGLSGGFGVVRNTYNKTIRCFFLNQPIFNSYTYCWSRILAVGALHKPSFLITPNQIIWEVGDRSKYMYIKGYQQDWIRANGICFESVKPDTGQTDQQVYRSIISDLDGLLGLKVRWEKRKENVLVLVKSDHGNKEQDQSVEGKSYRIDNLVYGLNLQEKNPYVFDESKSGEIELKLNISSLADIESVKRELRVHGYQLKEELREVDKFIFSEIDGGFLVDGNLIKEIAERKEAQKDLKNPSSEENKIFLEKNRIQKGIVILSSGLQYKILRGGSGTRPGINSKVMVNYTGMLVNGRIFDSSLENGRPSEFKVDGVISGMSEALKLMPVGAKWILYIPAALAYGDHTSGGRIPPGSNLIFELELLQILP
;
A
#
# COMPACT_ATOMS: atom_id res chain seq x y z
N MET A 1 27.71 -14.95 -87.79
CA MET A 1 28.75 -15.18 -86.76
C MET A 1 28.42 -14.37 -85.53
N LYS A 2 27.96 -15.02 -84.45
CA LYS A 2 27.63 -14.39 -83.17
C LYS A 2 28.78 -14.64 -82.20
N TYR A 3 29.55 -13.62 -81.85
CA TYR A 3 30.57 -13.73 -80.81
C TYR A 3 29.89 -13.54 -79.44
N LYS A 4 29.93 -14.61 -78.64
CA LYS A 4 29.51 -14.63 -77.23
C LYS A 4 30.63 -14.02 -76.38
N LEU A 5 30.34 -12.90 -75.72
CA LEU A 5 31.18 -12.36 -74.66
C LEU A 5 30.83 -13.10 -73.35
N PHE A 6 31.82 -13.78 -72.78
CA PHE A 6 31.74 -14.47 -71.50
C PHE A 6 31.85 -13.44 -70.38
N VAL A 7 30.77 -13.21 -69.62
CA VAL A 7 30.81 -12.43 -68.37
C VAL A 7 30.82 -13.40 -67.21
N LEU A 8 31.95 -13.46 -66.52
CA LEU A 8 32.14 -14.23 -65.29
C LEU A 8 31.40 -13.52 -64.15
N ALA A 9 30.23 -14.02 -63.75
CA ALA A 9 29.50 -13.50 -62.60
C ALA A 9 30.06 -14.11 -61.31
N PHE A 10 30.80 -13.31 -60.53
CA PHE A 10 31.14 -13.64 -59.15
C PHE A 10 29.85 -13.58 -58.30
N PHE A 11 29.33 -14.74 -57.89
CA PHE A 11 28.34 -14.82 -56.82
C PHE A 11 29.06 -14.59 -55.48
N LEU A 12 29.03 -13.35 -55.00
CA LEU A 12 29.28 -13.03 -53.60
C LEU A 12 28.15 -13.64 -52.76
N VAL A 13 28.41 -14.79 -52.15
CA VAL A 13 27.58 -15.33 -51.08
C VAL A 13 27.81 -14.45 -49.85
N ASN A 14 27.03 -13.38 -49.73
CA ASN A 14 26.91 -12.67 -48.47
C ASN A 14 26.18 -13.57 -47.48
N THR A 15 26.92 -14.33 -46.67
CA THR A 15 26.38 -14.85 -45.41
C THR A 15 26.13 -13.66 -44.49
N LEU A 16 24.93 -13.09 -44.59
CA LEU A 16 24.38 -12.23 -43.55
C LEU A 16 24.21 -13.09 -42.28
N LYS A 17 25.24 -13.14 -41.43
CA LYS A 17 25.05 -13.41 -40.00
C LYS A 17 24.35 -12.19 -39.39
N GLY A 18 23.08 -11.99 -39.75
CA GLY A 18 22.20 -11.19 -38.91
C GLY A 18 22.14 -11.90 -37.56
N GLN A 19 22.62 -11.26 -36.49
CA GLN A 19 22.23 -11.66 -35.15
C GLN A 19 20.70 -11.55 -35.11
N TYR A 20 20.02 -12.70 -35.23
CA TYR A 20 18.62 -12.79 -34.89
C TYR A 20 18.51 -12.39 -33.42
N ILE A 21 18.08 -11.15 -33.17
CA ILE A 21 17.71 -10.70 -31.84
C ILE A 21 16.48 -11.52 -31.49
N ASN A 22 16.66 -12.58 -30.70
CA ASN A 22 15.55 -13.38 -30.22
C ASN A 22 14.62 -12.45 -29.40
N PRO A 23 13.34 -12.29 -29.81
CA PRO A 23 12.40 -11.43 -29.11
C PRO A 23 12.07 -11.94 -27.68
N GLY A 24 12.54 -13.14 -27.31
CA GLY A 24 12.19 -13.84 -26.08
C GLY A 24 10.91 -14.66 -26.28
N LEU A 25 10.76 -15.73 -25.52
CA LEU A 25 9.54 -16.54 -25.47
C LEU A 25 8.55 -15.93 -24.49
N LYS A 26 7.27 -15.97 -24.85
CA LYS A 26 6.15 -15.45 -24.08
C LYS A 26 5.18 -16.58 -23.73
N ILE A 27 4.25 -16.29 -22.82
CA ILE A 27 3.14 -17.19 -22.52
C ILE A 27 2.35 -17.47 -23.81
N GLY A 28 2.09 -18.75 -24.08
CA GLY A 28 1.47 -19.27 -25.30
C GLY A 28 2.47 -19.76 -26.35
N ASP A 29 3.73 -19.35 -26.28
CA ASP A 29 4.73 -19.79 -27.26
C ASP A 29 5.12 -21.26 -27.08
N GLN A 30 5.35 -21.94 -28.21
CA GLN A 30 5.94 -23.26 -28.22
C GLN A 30 7.45 -23.18 -27.98
N VAL A 31 7.94 -23.98 -27.05
CA VAL A 31 9.35 -24.11 -26.74
C VAL A 31 10.00 -25.03 -27.77
N THR A 32 11.00 -24.53 -28.47
CA THR A 32 11.79 -25.30 -29.43
C THR A 32 12.91 -26.07 -28.72
N ALA A 33 13.81 -26.73 -29.47
CA ALA A 33 14.95 -27.49 -28.95
C ALA A 33 16.07 -26.58 -28.36
N VAL A 34 15.70 -25.63 -27.50
CA VAL A 34 16.62 -24.76 -26.77
C VAL A 34 17.47 -25.62 -25.83
N VAL A 35 18.78 -25.47 -25.95
CA VAL A 35 19.77 -26.21 -25.16
C VAL A 35 19.87 -25.62 -23.76
N ILE A 36 19.99 -26.49 -22.77
CA ILE A 36 20.34 -26.19 -21.38
C ILE A 36 21.81 -26.61 -21.22
N PRO A 37 22.75 -25.65 -21.24
CA PRO A 37 24.14 -25.94 -21.60
C PRO A 37 25.02 -26.44 -20.45
N LYS A 38 24.66 -26.21 -19.18
CA LYS A 38 25.50 -26.62 -18.04
C LYS A 38 24.65 -26.88 -16.80
N ILE A 39 24.49 -28.15 -16.46
CA ILE A 39 23.71 -28.61 -15.31
C ILE A 39 24.64 -29.33 -14.33
N ILE A 40 24.64 -28.90 -13.07
CA ILE A 40 25.30 -29.58 -11.96
C ILE A 40 24.28 -30.36 -11.12
N HIS A 41 24.76 -31.34 -10.35
CA HIS A 41 23.90 -32.23 -9.53
C HIS A 41 22.85 -33.00 -10.35
N ALA A 42 23.16 -33.28 -11.62
CA ALA A 42 22.33 -34.04 -12.55
C ALA A 42 23.11 -35.20 -13.16
N ALA A 43 22.40 -36.23 -13.63
CA ALA A 43 23.01 -37.34 -14.36
C ALA A 43 23.61 -36.92 -15.71
N GLN A 44 23.03 -35.88 -16.34
CA GLN A 44 23.52 -35.31 -17.59
C GLN A 44 23.94 -33.86 -17.35
N ALA A 45 25.11 -33.48 -17.89
CA ALA A 45 25.64 -32.12 -17.76
C ALA A 45 24.95 -31.11 -18.70
N THR A 46 24.14 -31.59 -19.65
CA THR A 46 23.38 -30.78 -20.61
C THR A 46 22.00 -31.41 -20.82
N ALA A 47 21.04 -30.62 -21.29
CA ALA A 47 19.71 -31.09 -21.70
C ALA A 47 19.14 -30.19 -22.80
N ARG A 48 17.95 -30.49 -23.30
CA ARG A 48 17.12 -29.58 -24.09
C ARG A 48 15.77 -29.40 -23.39
N MET A 49 15.15 -28.24 -23.57
CA MET A 49 13.82 -28.01 -23.00
C MET A 49 12.79 -29.03 -23.52
N THR A 50 12.93 -29.46 -24.77
CA THR A 50 12.10 -30.50 -25.40
C THR A 50 12.25 -31.89 -24.79
N ASP A 51 13.34 -32.16 -24.06
CA ASP A 51 13.54 -33.44 -23.37
C ASP A 51 12.53 -33.62 -22.21
N TYR A 52 11.90 -32.51 -21.81
CA TYR A 52 10.88 -32.45 -20.75
C TYR A 52 9.47 -32.18 -21.30
N LYS A 53 9.23 -32.30 -22.61
CA LYS A 53 7.94 -31.94 -23.24
C LYS A 53 6.73 -32.66 -22.64
N ASP A 54 6.90 -33.89 -22.15
CA ASP A 54 5.85 -34.72 -21.56
C ASP A 54 5.71 -34.51 -20.04
N ARG A 55 6.47 -33.57 -19.48
CA ARG A 55 6.52 -33.20 -18.07
C ARG A 55 6.11 -31.74 -17.90
N LEU A 56 5.78 -31.36 -16.66
CA LEU A 56 5.81 -29.97 -16.27
C LEU A 56 7.26 -29.56 -15.99
N LEU A 57 7.83 -28.71 -16.84
CA LEU A 57 9.14 -28.10 -16.63
C LEU A 57 8.96 -26.74 -15.96
N ILE A 58 9.61 -26.53 -14.83
CA ILE A 58 9.70 -25.24 -14.14
C ILE A 58 11.15 -24.79 -14.17
N LEU A 59 11.42 -23.63 -14.76
CA LEU A 59 12.70 -22.95 -14.66
C LEU A 59 12.60 -21.92 -13.53
N ASP A 60 13.44 -22.06 -12.51
CA ASP A 60 13.48 -21.21 -11.31
C ASP A 60 14.70 -20.29 -11.38
N PHE A 61 14.54 -19.04 -11.80
CA PHE A 61 15.68 -18.13 -11.97
C PHE A 61 16.06 -17.50 -10.63
N TRP A 62 17.30 -17.74 -10.19
CA TRP A 62 17.77 -17.41 -8.84
C TRP A 62 19.26 -16.98 -8.81
N ALA A 63 19.73 -16.51 -7.65
CA ALA A 63 21.14 -16.21 -7.39
C ALA A 63 21.51 -16.40 -5.91
N THR A 64 22.80 -16.60 -5.60
CA THR A 64 23.29 -16.80 -4.22
C THR A 64 23.06 -15.62 -3.28
N ASN A 65 22.98 -14.41 -3.83
CA ASN A 65 22.68 -13.19 -3.09
C ASN A 65 21.17 -12.89 -2.96
N CYS A 66 20.29 -13.72 -3.53
CA CYS A 66 18.85 -13.60 -3.40
C CYS A 66 18.34 -14.43 -2.22
N SER A 67 18.08 -13.79 -1.07
CA SER A 67 17.62 -14.48 0.15
C SER A 67 16.29 -15.21 -0.04
N GLY A 68 15.33 -14.60 -0.73
CA GLY A 68 14.02 -15.19 -1.04
C GLY A 68 14.14 -16.45 -1.90
N CYS A 69 14.95 -16.37 -2.96
CA CYS A 69 15.21 -17.50 -3.85
C CYS A 69 15.87 -18.67 -3.09
N VAL A 70 16.92 -18.39 -2.30
CA VAL A 70 17.64 -19.41 -1.51
C VAL A 70 16.71 -20.08 -0.50
N ALA A 71 15.82 -19.32 0.13
CA ALA A 71 14.84 -19.86 1.07
C ALA A 71 13.77 -20.74 0.39
N ALA A 72 13.51 -20.56 -0.91
CA ALA A 72 12.55 -21.35 -1.67
C ALA A 72 13.11 -22.71 -2.14
N LEU A 73 14.44 -22.84 -2.33
CA LEU A 73 15.08 -24.06 -2.86
C LEU A 73 14.72 -25.36 -2.12
N PRO A 74 14.64 -25.43 -0.78
CA PRO A 74 14.20 -26.65 -0.09
C PRO A 74 12.77 -27.08 -0.46
N ARG A 75 11.87 -26.11 -0.65
CA ARG A 75 10.50 -26.38 -1.12
C ARG A 75 10.54 -26.91 -2.55
N MET A 76 11.34 -26.32 -3.44
CA MET A 76 11.50 -26.80 -4.81
C MET A 76 12.02 -28.24 -4.87
N ASP A 77 13.00 -28.59 -4.04
CA ASP A 77 13.54 -29.96 -3.94
C ASP A 77 12.48 -30.95 -3.47
N SER A 78 11.69 -30.56 -2.45
CA SER A 78 10.56 -31.34 -1.94
C SER A 78 9.48 -31.56 -3.01
N LEU A 79 9.09 -30.51 -3.74
CA LEU A 79 8.10 -30.60 -4.83
C LEU A 79 8.59 -31.52 -5.95
N GLN A 80 9.84 -31.38 -6.40
CA GLN A 80 10.38 -32.26 -7.43
C GLN A 80 10.41 -33.73 -6.96
N LYS A 81 10.75 -34.00 -5.70
CA LYS A 81 10.71 -35.35 -5.12
C LYS A 81 9.28 -35.89 -5.05
N HIS A 82 8.32 -35.05 -4.64
CA HIS A 82 6.92 -35.43 -4.48
C HIS A 82 6.26 -35.81 -5.82
N PHE A 83 6.42 -34.99 -6.85
CA PHE A 83 5.84 -35.24 -8.18
C PHE A 83 6.72 -36.14 -9.06
N GLY A 84 7.96 -36.41 -8.63
CA GLY A 84 8.86 -37.40 -9.23
C GLY A 84 9.04 -37.23 -10.73
N LYS A 85 8.46 -38.15 -11.51
CA LYS A 85 8.66 -38.18 -12.96
C LYS A 85 7.78 -37.21 -13.74
N ASP A 86 6.76 -36.61 -13.13
CA ASP A 86 5.80 -35.78 -13.84
C ASP A 86 6.21 -34.29 -13.88
N VAL A 87 7.13 -33.91 -12.98
CA VAL A 87 7.64 -32.53 -12.86
C VAL A 87 9.16 -32.53 -12.90
N LYS A 88 9.72 -31.52 -13.57
CA LYS A 88 11.14 -31.20 -13.56
C LYS A 88 11.31 -29.76 -13.12
N ILE A 89 12.02 -29.53 -12.01
CA ILE A 89 12.36 -28.18 -11.54
C ILE A 89 13.87 -27.97 -11.72
N LEU A 90 14.23 -26.89 -12.40
CA LEU A 90 15.62 -26.51 -12.67
C LEU A 90 15.87 -25.10 -12.14
N PRO A 91 16.56 -24.95 -11.00
CA PRO A 91 17.12 -23.66 -10.60
C PRO A 91 18.14 -23.19 -11.64
N VAL A 92 18.00 -21.99 -12.16
CA VAL A 92 18.85 -21.37 -13.19
C VAL A 92 19.54 -20.14 -12.63
N THR A 93 20.87 -20.13 -12.66
CA THR A 93 21.67 -18.96 -12.27
C THR A 93 22.73 -18.62 -13.32
N TYR A 94 23.04 -17.34 -13.45
CA TYR A 94 24.15 -16.83 -14.26
C TYR A 94 25.51 -17.06 -13.57
N GLU A 95 25.52 -17.46 -12.30
CA GLU A 95 26.72 -17.54 -11.47
C GLU A 95 27.65 -18.70 -11.87
N PRO A 96 28.97 -18.56 -11.66
CA PRO A 96 29.94 -19.61 -11.95
C PRO A 96 29.68 -20.91 -11.18
N SER A 97 29.92 -22.06 -11.83
CA SER A 97 29.72 -23.38 -11.22
C SER A 97 30.48 -23.56 -9.90
N SER A 98 31.70 -23.05 -9.79
CA SER A 98 32.52 -23.13 -8.57
C SER A 98 31.90 -22.38 -7.39
N MET A 99 31.31 -21.21 -7.64
CA MET A 99 30.60 -20.41 -6.64
C MET A 99 29.36 -21.15 -6.15
N VAL A 100 28.54 -21.65 -7.08
CA VAL A 100 27.31 -22.37 -6.75
C VAL A 100 27.61 -23.67 -6.00
N GLN A 101 28.61 -24.45 -6.41
CA GLN A 101 28.99 -25.68 -5.68
C GLN A 101 29.47 -25.38 -4.26
N THR A 102 30.28 -24.33 -4.08
CA THR A 102 30.75 -23.91 -2.76
C THR A 102 29.57 -23.45 -1.88
N PHE A 103 28.65 -22.68 -2.46
CA PHE A 103 27.43 -22.26 -1.78
C PHE A 103 26.57 -23.48 -1.39
N TRP A 104 26.38 -24.44 -2.29
CA TRP A 104 25.61 -25.66 -2.04
C TRP A 104 26.16 -26.38 -0.83
N LYS A 105 27.47 -26.62 -0.80
CA LYS A 105 28.16 -27.33 0.28
C LYS A 105 28.03 -26.64 1.65
N ASN A 106 28.12 -25.31 1.68
CA ASN A 106 28.28 -24.56 2.94
C ASN A 106 26.97 -23.96 3.47
N ASN A 107 26.00 -23.67 2.61
CA ASN A 107 24.77 -23.02 3.02
C ASN A 107 23.78 -24.01 3.64
N LYS A 108 23.19 -23.63 4.78
CA LYS A 108 22.29 -24.48 5.58
C LYS A 108 21.03 -24.94 4.83
N TYR A 109 20.55 -24.15 3.87
CA TYR A 109 19.34 -24.47 3.09
C TYR A 109 19.65 -25.42 1.92
N THR A 110 20.86 -25.37 1.37
CA THR A 110 21.20 -26.08 0.12
C THR A 110 22.02 -27.36 0.31
N LYS A 111 22.76 -27.49 1.43
CA LYS A 111 23.74 -28.58 1.67
C LYS A 111 23.21 -30.01 1.62
N HIS A 112 21.90 -30.19 1.69
CA HIS A 112 21.24 -31.50 1.64
C HIS A 112 20.32 -31.66 0.42
N LEU A 113 20.28 -30.67 -0.47
CA LEU A 113 19.41 -30.69 -1.63
C LEU A 113 20.02 -31.51 -2.77
N THR A 114 19.14 -32.07 -3.58
CA THR A 114 19.49 -32.90 -4.74
C THR A 114 19.01 -32.27 -6.05
N LEU A 115 18.65 -30.98 -6.01
CA LEU A 115 18.15 -30.25 -7.16
C LEU A 115 19.22 -30.11 -8.26
N PRO A 116 18.95 -30.62 -9.47
CA PRO A 116 19.80 -30.39 -10.62
C PRO A 116 19.70 -28.91 -11.01
N SER A 117 20.83 -28.22 -11.02
CA SER A 117 20.87 -26.75 -11.14
C SER A 117 21.63 -26.33 -12.39
N VAL A 118 21.04 -25.43 -13.17
CA VAL A 118 21.67 -24.80 -14.32
C VAL A 118 22.55 -23.65 -13.83
N VAL A 119 23.81 -23.62 -14.26
CA VAL A 119 24.80 -22.61 -13.85
C VAL A 119 25.43 -21.95 -15.06
N GLU A 120 26.03 -20.77 -14.87
CA GLU A 120 26.64 -19.99 -15.95
C GLU A 120 25.66 -19.69 -17.10
N ASP A 121 24.37 -19.57 -16.79
CA ASP A 121 23.36 -19.30 -17.80
C ASP A 121 23.55 -17.93 -18.45
N LYS A 122 23.45 -17.92 -19.77
CA LYS A 122 23.34 -16.72 -20.63
C LYS A 122 22.27 -16.89 -21.69
N LEU A 123 21.71 -18.09 -21.82
CA LEU A 123 20.85 -18.47 -22.92
C LEU A 123 19.40 -18.43 -22.46
N LEU A 124 19.06 -19.14 -21.38
CA LEU A 124 17.70 -19.18 -20.86
C LEU A 124 17.24 -17.79 -20.42
N SER A 125 18.11 -17.01 -19.79
CA SER A 125 17.84 -15.60 -19.42
C SER A 125 17.59 -14.69 -20.64
N ASN A 126 18.10 -15.06 -21.83
CA ASN A 126 17.82 -14.34 -23.07
C ASN A 126 16.47 -14.76 -23.70
N TYR A 127 16.06 -16.01 -23.52
CA TYR A 127 14.74 -16.50 -23.93
C TYR A 127 13.65 -15.98 -22.98
N PHE A 128 13.90 -16.00 -21.67
CA PHE A 128 12.99 -15.53 -20.62
C PHE A 128 13.61 -14.31 -19.94
N LYS A 129 13.54 -13.18 -20.67
CA LYS A 129 14.09 -11.92 -20.19
C LYS A 129 13.37 -11.51 -18.89
N HIS A 130 14.15 -11.13 -17.89
CA HIS A 130 13.69 -10.63 -16.59
C HIS A 130 14.68 -9.57 -16.08
N LYS A 131 14.23 -8.68 -15.20
CA LYS A 131 15.09 -7.69 -14.51
C LYS A 131 15.28 -7.99 -13.04
N SER A 132 14.34 -8.72 -12.43
CA SER A 132 14.41 -9.11 -11.02
C SER A 132 14.15 -10.60 -10.88
N ILE A 133 14.78 -11.17 -9.87
CA ILE A 133 14.59 -12.54 -9.40
C ILE A 133 13.98 -12.52 -8.00
N PRO A 134 13.21 -13.55 -7.59
CA PRO A 134 12.91 -14.79 -8.32
C PRO A 134 12.04 -14.60 -9.57
N HIS A 135 12.11 -15.52 -10.54
CA HIS A 135 11.35 -15.44 -11.80
C HIS A 135 11.09 -16.84 -12.36
N GLU A 136 9.84 -17.30 -12.34
CA GLU A 136 9.54 -18.72 -12.58
C GLU A 136 8.81 -18.91 -13.90
N VAL A 137 9.35 -19.79 -14.74
CA VAL A 137 8.77 -20.10 -16.04
C VAL A 137 8.19 -21.49 -16.02
N TRP A 138 6.89 -21.59 -16.29
CA TRP A 138 6.14 -22.83 -16.35
C TRP A 138 5.95 -23.28 -17.78
N ILE A 139 6.43 -24.47 -18.10
CA ILE A 139 6.36 -25.05 -19.44
C ILE A 139 5.70 -26.42 -19.35
N TYR A 140 4.59 -26.59 -20.04
CA TYR A 140 3.85 -27.85 -20.05
C TYR A 140 3.42 -28.20 -21.46
N LYS A 141 3.59 -29.46 -21.85
CA LYS A 141 3.28 -29.95 -23.21
C LYS A 141 3.94 -29.10 -24.29
N GLY A 142 5.21 -28.74 -24.05
CA GLY A 142 6.02 -27.91 -24.95
C GLY A 142 5.60 -26.44 -25.04
N THR A 143 4.64 -25.97 -24.23
CA THR A 143 4.11 -24.60 -24.28
C THR A 143 4.52 -23.84 -23.03
N VAL A 144 4.93 -22.58 -23.16
CA VAL A 144 5.06 -21.67 -22.00
C VAL A 144 3.66 -21.33 -21.50
N ILE A 145 3.26 -21.83 -20.33
CA ILE A 145 1.90 -21.67 -19.82
C ILE A 145 1.77 -20.55 -18.79
N ALA A 146 2.85 -20.20 -18.09
CA ALA A 146 2.86 -19.11 -17.11
C ALA A 146 4.28 -18.59 -16.86
N ILE A 147 4.37 -17.33 -16.44
CA ILE A 147 5.58 -16.68 -15.93
C ILE A 147 5.19 -15.97 -14.63
N THR A 148 5.73 -16.41 -13.50
CA THR A 148 5.24 -16.03 -12.15
C THR A 148 6.37 -15.65 -11.20
N ASP A 149 6.03 -15.13 -10.03
CA ASP A 149 6.92 -15.12 -8.86
C ASP A 149 7.02 -16.52 -8.22
N GLU A 150 7.93 -16.68 -7.25
CA GLU A 150 8.21 -17.95 -6.56
C GLU A 150 7.00 -18.48 -5.79
N GLY A 151 6.11 -17.58 -5.35
CA GLY A 151 4.95 -17.93 -4.53
C GLY A 151 4.01 -18.96 -5.18
N TYR A 152 3.94 -18.98 -6.51
CA TYR A 152 3.02 -19.84 -7.27
C TYR A 152 3.48 -21.29 -7.41
N VAL A 153 4.76 -21.57 -7.19
CA VAL A 153 5.33 -22.92 -7.28
C VAL A 153 5.04 -23.67 -5.99
N ASP A 154 3.88 -24.34 -5.97
CA ASP A 154 3.44 -25.21 -4.88
C ASP A 154 2.71 -26.47 -5.40
N ALA A 155 2.43 -27.40 -4.48
CA ALA A 155 1.83 -28.67 -4.81
C ALA A 155 0.40 -28.57 -5.37
N ASN A 156 -0.39 -27.59 -4.93
CA ASN A 156 -1.76 -27.40 -5.42
C ASN A 156 -1.76 -26.91 -6.87
N ASN A 157 -0.99 -25.86 -7.17
CA ASN A 157 -0.89 -25.32 -8.52
C ASN A 157 -0.24 -26.31 -9.50
N ILE A 158 0.79 -27.05 -9.07
CA ILE A 158 1.36 -28.13 -9.88
C ILE A 158 0.31 -29.19 -10.20
N SER A 159 -0.46 -29.64 -9.19
CA SER A 159 -1.51 -30.65 -9.39
C SER A 159 -2.59 -30.18 -10.34
N ARG A 160 -3.01 -28.90 -10.27
CA ARG A 160 -3.98 -28.30 -11.20
C ARG A 160 -3.49 -28.30 -12.65
N VAL A 161 -2.24 -27.88 -12.86
CA VAL A 161 -1.61 -27.89 -14.19
C VAL A 161 -1.51 -29.32 -14.74
N LEU A 162 -1.02 -30.27 -13.94
CA LEU A 162 -0.92 -31.68 -14.34
C LEU A 162 -2.31 -32.31 -14.60
N GLY A 163 -3.34 -31.87 -13.88
CA GLY A 163 -4.74 -32.24 -14.10
C GLY A 163 -5.35 -31.65 -15.38
N GLY A 164 -4.65 -30.78 -16.10
CA GLY A 164 -5.09 -30.16 -17.34
C GLY A 164 -5.94 -28.91 -17.17
N GLU A 165 -5.98 -28.32 -15.97
CA GLU A 165 -6.66 -27.06 -15.74
C GLU A 165 -5.95 -25.90 -16.47
N LYS A 166 -6.72 -25.00 -17.09
CA LYS A 166 -6.19 -23.74 -17.61
C LYS A 166 -5.94 -22.80 -16.44
N VAL A 167 -4.66 -22.53 -16.16
CA VAL A 167 -4.24 -21.61 -15.10
C VAL A 167 -4.20 -20.17 -15.62
N PHE A 168 -4.70 -19.23 -14.79
CA PHE A 168 -4.70 -17.79 -15.06
C PHE A 168 -3.91 -17.07 -13.97
N PHE A 169 -2.62 -17.43 -13.83
CA PHE A 169 -1.76 -16.82 -12.82
C PHE A 169 -1.37 -15.39 -13.18
N PRO A 170 -1.13 -14.52 -12.19
CA PRO A 170 -0.48 -13.24 -12.41
C PRO A 170 0.83 -13.36 -13.18
N VAL A 171 0.94 -12.56 -14.24
CA VAL A 171 2.15 -12.54 -15.07
C VAL A 171 3.16 -11.59 -14.43
N LYS A 172 4.32 -12.13 -14.06
CA LYS A 172 5.47 -11.32 -13.64
C LYS A 172 6.02 -10.58 -14.85
N ASN A 173 5.90 -9.25 -14.89
CA ASN A 173 6.32 -8.42 -16.02
C ASN A 173 7.23 -7.25 -15.61
N ASP A 174 8.53 -7.50 -15.63
CA ASP A 174 9.56 -6.55 -15.24
C ASP A 174 9.80 -5.40 -16.25
N TYR A 175 9.22 -5.52 -17.45
CA TYR A 175 9.46 -4.59 -18.56
C TYR A 175 8.38 -3.55 -18.74
N LEU A 176 7.30 -3.65 -17.97
CA LEU A 176 6.31 -2.60 -17.98
C LEU A 176 6.88 -1.36 -17.32
N VAL A 177 7.05 -0.30 -18.12
CA VAL A 177 7.61 0.99 -17.67
C VAL A 177 6.46 1.97 -17.54
N PHE A 178 6.18 2.39 -16.30
CA PHE A 178 5.31 3.52 -16.05
C PHE A 178 6.03 4.82 -16.43
N ASP A 179 5.42 5.60 -17.33
CA ASP A 179 5.90 6.93 -17.69
C ASP A 179 5.52 7.91 -16.57
N ASN A 180 6.41 8.09 -15.60
CA ASN A 180 6.20 8.99 -14.48
C ASN A 180 6.17 10.48 -14.87
N SER A 181 6.29 10.84 -16.16
CA SER A 181 5.99 12.20 -16.60
C SER A 181 4.49 12.42 -16.81
N LYS A 182 3.71 11.36 -17.05
CA LYS A 182 2.28 11.44 -17.35
C LYS A 182 1.40 11.23 -16.12
N PRO A 183 0.24 11.93 -16.02
CA PRO A 183 -0.77 11.63 -15.00
C PRO A 183 -1.29 10.20 -15.14
N LEU A 184 -1.53 9.55 -14.00
CA LEU A 184 -2.20 8.26 -13.93
C LEU A 184 -3.70 8.37 -14.27
N PHE A 185 -4.32 9.49 -13.88
CA PHE A 185 -5.71 9.79 -14.19
C PHE A 185 -5.80 10.91 -15.24
N THR A 186 -6.45 10.63 -16.36
CA THR A 186 -6.72 11.62 -17.40
C THR A 186 -8.10 12.24 -17.18
N THR A 187 -8.19 13.56 -17.28
CA THR A 187 -9.47 14.26 -17.25
C THR A 187 -10.09 14.31 -18.64
N ASP A 188 -11.41 14.19 -18.75
CA ASP A 188 -12.12 14.43 -20.01
C ASP A 188 -11.94 15.92 -20.39
N PRO A 189 -11.27 16.25 -21.50
CA PRO A 189 -11.04 17.64 -21.92
C PRO A 189 -12.34 18.40 -22.20
N LYS A 190 -13.45 17.70 -22.41
CA LYS A 190 -14.78 18.31 -22.61
C LYS A 190 -15.41 18.78 -21.29
N GLN A 191 -14.93 18.28 -20.15
CA GLN A 191 -15.47 18.60 -18.82
C GLN A 191 -14.61 19.60 -18.05
N ILE A 192 -13.32 19.70 -18.39
CA ILE A 192 -12.37 20.58 -17.70
C ILE A 192 -11.47 21.25 -18.73
N ASP A 193 -11.44 22.60 -18.73
CA ASP A 193 -10.50 23.38 -19.54
C ASP A 193 -9.08 23.22 -18.99
N THR A 194 -8.34 22.26 -19.55
CA THR A 194 -6.96 21.94 -19.21
C THR A 194 -5.96 23.02 -19.63
N ASN A 195 -6.37 24.00 -20.46
CA ASN A 195 -5.49 25.07 -20.92
C ASN A 195 -5.46 26.27 -19.96
N ASN A 196 -6.35 26.30 -18.95
CA ASN A 196 -6.53 27.48 -18.11
C ASN A 196 -6.73 27.20 -16.61
N THR A 197 -6.48 25.97 -16.15
CA THR A 197 -6.56 25.65 -14.72
C THR A 197 -5.28 24.95 -14.24
N SER A 198 -4.71 25.48 -13.15
CA SER A 198 -3.80 24.73 -12.28
C SER A 198 -4.59 23.55 -11.70
N LEU A 199 -4.64 22.45 -12.44
CA LEU A 199 -5.46 21.28 -12.14
C LEU A 199 -5.08 20.75 -10.75
N LYS A 200 -6.02 20.82 -9.79
CA LYS A 200 -5.85 20.27 -8.45
C LYS A 200 -6.80 19.10 -8.30
N TYR A 201 -6.27 17.93 -7.99
CA TYR A 201 -7.11 16.78 -7.65
C TYR A 201 -6.35 15.80 -6.78
N VAL A 202 -7.14 14.93 -6.18
CA VAL A 202 -6.71 13.72 -5.51
C VAL A 202 -7.62 12.62 -6.05
N ALA A 203 -7.03 11.52 -6.47
CA ALA A 203 -7.73 10.38 -7.03
C ALA A 203 -7.15 9.09 -6.45
N ILE A 204 -8.04 8.12 -6.24
CA ILE A 204 -7.71 6.76 -5.86
C ILE A 204 -8.48 5.81 -6.78
N SER A 205 -7.86 4.70 -7.13
CA SER A 205 -8.53 3.58 -7.77
C SER A 205 -8.05 2.26 -7.16
N ASP A 206 -8.77 1.22 -7.52
CA ASP A 206 -8.32 -0.16 -7.42
C ASP A 206 -7.03 -0.41 -8.23
N TYR A 207 -6.54 -1.64 -8.12
CA TYR A 207 -5.41 -2.17 -8.87
C TYR A 207 -5.62 -1.97 -10.37
N LYS A 208 -4.60 -1.45 -11.05
CA LYS A 208 -4.58 -1.27 -12.50
C LYS A 208 -3.65 -2.29 -13.15
N GLU A 209 -4.23 -3.23 -13.89
CA GLU A 209 -3.47 -4.14 -14.74
C GLU A 209 -2.63 -3.32 -15.72
N GLY A 210 -1.36 -3.70 -15.87
CA GLY A 210 -0.46 -2.98 -16.75
C GLY A 210 0.09 -1.66 -16.17
N VAL A 211 -0.02 -1.43 -14.86
CA VAL A 211 0.69 -0.35 -14.14
C VAL A 211 1.71 -1.00 -13.20
N ASN A 212 2.99 -0.73 -13.40
CA ASN A 212 4.03 -1.46 -12.69
C ASN A 212 4.41 -0.81 -11.35
N ALA A 213 4.30 -1.57 -10.27
CA ALA A 213 4.81 -1.25 -8.95
C ALA A 213 6.28 -1.70 -8.74
N GLU A 214 6.77 -2.59 -9.59
CA GLU A 214 7.96 -3.44 -9.36
C GLU A 214 9.26 -2.87 -9.95
N GLY A 215 9.27 -1.56 -10.30
CA GLY A 215 10.47 -0.84 -10.71
C GLY A 215 11.33 -0.35 -9.53
N LEU A 216 12.50 0.24 -9.81
CA LEU A 216 13.44 0.76 -8.80
C LEU A 216 12.84 1.80 -7.81
N SER A 217 11.73 2.44 -8.18
CA SER A 217 11.00 3.38 -7.31
C SER A 217 9.93 2.72 -6.43
N GLY A 218 9.76 1.40 -6.53
CA GLY A 218 8.83 0.62 -5.70
C GLY A 218 7.35 1.01 -5.83
N GLY A 219 6.97 1.67 -6.93
CA GLY A 219 5.60 2.15 -7.16
C GLY A 219 5.25 3.44 -6.40
N PHE A 220 6.21 4.13 -5.77
CA PHE A 220 6.00 5.41 -5.09
C PHE A 220 6.72 6.54 -5.82
N GLY A 221 6.15 7.75 -5.84
CA GLY A 221 6.86 8.89 -6.41
C GLY A 221 6.30 10.26 -6.03
N VAL A 222 7.19 11.25 -6.02
CA VAL A 222 6.89 12.67 -5.96
C VAL A 222 7.61 13.36 -7.11
N VAL A 223 6.88 14.10 -7.94
CA VAL A 223 7.40 14.81 -9.11
C VAL A 223 7.04 16.29 -8.96
N ARG A 224 8.05 17.15 -8.90
CA ARG A 224 7.88 18.61 -8.89
C ARG A 224 8.04 19.15 -10.29
N ASN A 225 7.03 19.84 -10.80
CA ASN A 225 7.07 20.54 -12.07
C ASN A 225 7.30 22.03 -11.81
N THR A 226 8.50 22.51 -12.15
CA THR A 226 8.92 23.91 -11.93
C THR A 226 8.25 24.90 -12.88
N TYR A 227 7.82 24.43 -14.06
CA TYR A 227 7.14 25.24 -15.07
C TYR A 227 5.68 25.49 -14.68
N ASN A 228 4.95 24.42 -14.35
CA ASN A 228 3.53 24.51 -13.95
C ASN A 228 3.34 24.86 -12.46
N LYS A 229 4.43 24.91 -11.67
CA LYS A 229 4.40 25.08 -10.20
C LYS A 229 3.46 24.08 -9.54
N THR A 230 3.63 22.79 -9.84
CA THR A 230 2.82 21.71 -9.27
C THR A 230 3.68 20.61 -8.66
N ILE A 231 3.18 19.99 -7.60
CA ILE A 231 3.68 18.76 -7.02
C ILE A 231 2.70 17.65 -7.37
N ARG A 232 3.20 16.58 -7.99
CA ARG A 232 2.46 15.35 -8.21
C ARG A 232 2.98 14.25 -7.31
N CYS A 233 2.11 13.54 -6.63
CA CYS A 233 2.45 12.39 -5.82
C CYS A 233 1.65 11.18 -6.30
N PHE A 234 2.25 10.00 -6.34
CA PHE A 234 1.55 8.81 -6.81
C PHE A 234 2.00 7.52 -6.11
N PHE A 235 1.05 6.59 -6.00
CA PHE A 235 1.24 5.19 -5.59
C PHE A 235 0.68 4.28 -6.69
N LEU A 236 1.45 3.27 -7.08
CA LEU A 236 1.09 2.34 -8.15
C LEU A 236 0.90 0.95 -7.57
N ASN A 237 -0.32 0.43 -7.61
CA ASN A 237 -0.69 -0.92 -7.16
C ASN A 237 -0.11 -1.30 -5.79
N GLN A 238 -0.17 -0.37 -4.83
CA GLN A 238 0.42 -0.57 -3.50
C GLN A 238 -0.59 -1.13 -2.50
N PRO A 239 -0.16 -2.03 -1.60
CA PRO A 239 -0.93 -2.31 -0.39
C PRO A 239 -1.23 -1.02 0.38
N ILE A 240 -2.43 -0.92 0.97
CA ILE A 240 -2.81 0.25 1.78
C ILE A 240 -1.84 0.43 2.95
N PHE A 241 -1.50 -0.65 3.67
CA PHE A 241 -0.53 -0.61 4.75
C PHE A 241 0.83 -0.05 4.31
N ASN A 242 1.33 -0.46 3.13
CA ASN A 242 2.59 0.02 2.59
C ASN A 242 2.52 1.51 2.23
N SER A 243 1.37 1.97 1.73
CA SER A 243 1.15 3.38 1.39
C SER A 243 1.29 4.29 2.61
N TYR A 244 0.69 3.90 3.74
CA TYR A 244 0.82 4.65 4.99
C TYR A 244 2.22 4.57 5.60
N THR A 245 2.80 3.38 5.69
CA THR A 245 4.13 3.21 6.29
C THR A 245 5.21 3.94 5.49
N TYR A 246 5.10 3.94 4.15
CA TYR A 246 5.97 4.74 3.29
C TYR A 246 5.82 6.24 3.60
N CYS A 247 4.60 6.78 3.64
CA CYS A 247 4.38 8.20 3.96
C CYS A 247 4.96 8.58 5.33
N TRP A 248 4.70 7.78 6.36
CA TRP A 248 5.23 8.02 7.71
C TRP A 248 6.76 7.97 7.75
N SER A 249 7.40 7.06 7.00
CA SER A 249 8.86 6.99 6.91
C SER A 249 9.49 8.26 6.32
N ARG A 250 8.74 9.01 5.50
CA ARG A 250 9.19 10.27 4.88
C ARG A 250 8.95 11.50 5.74
N ILE A 251 8.17 11.36 6.82
CA ILE A 251 7.80 12.42 7.74
C ILE A 251 8.68 12.39 9.00
N LEU A 252 8.98 11.20 9.51
CA LEU A 252 9.66 11.03 10.79
C LEU A 252 11.17 11.05 10.64
N ALA A 253 11.85 11.77 11.52
CA ALA A 253 13.30 11.70 11.64
C ALA A 253 13.74 10.36 12.26
N VAL A 254 14.96 9.92 11.94
CA VAL A 254 15.57 8.74 12.58
C VAL A 254 15.62 8.96 14.09
N GLY A 255 15.10 8.00 14.86
CA GLY A 255 15.06 8.06 16.32
C GLY A 255 13.95 8.94 16.91
N ALA A 256 13.05 9.51 16.10
CA ALA A 256 11.95 10.35 16.60
C ALA A 256 10.90 9.60 17.43
N LEU A 257 10.85 8.27 17.31
CA LEU A 257 9.88 7.40 17.99
C LEU A 257 10.56 6.58 19.09
N HIS A 258 9.91 6.46 20.23
CA HIS A 258 10.32 5.59 21.32
C HIS A 258 9.84 4.16 21.06
N LYS A 259 10.65 3.40 20.33
CA LYS A 259 10.35 2.02 19.91
C LYS A 259 11.62 1.15 19.83
N PRO A 260 11.50 -0.18 20.00
CA PRO A 260 12.66 -1.08 20.15
C PRO A 260 13.41 -1.43 18.85
N SER A 261 12.83 -1.17 17.68
CA SER A 261 13.44 -1.51 16.38
C SER A 261 13.40 -0.33 15.42
N PHE A 262 14.34 -0.25 14.49
CA PHE A 262 14.32 0.74 13.41
C PHE A 262 13.12 0.53 12.46
N LEU A 263 12.81 -0.73 12.14
CA LEU A 263 11.65 -1.10 11.33
C LEU A 263 10.38 -1.17 12.19
N ILE A 264 9.21 -1.14 11.55
CA ILE A 264 7.93 -1.39 12.23
C ILE A 264 7.81 -2.90 12.44
N THR A 265 7.60 -3.36 13.67
CA THR A 265 7.36 -4.77 13.99
C THR A 265 5.88 -5.05 14.27
N PRO A 266 5.37 -6.27 14.04
CA PRO A 266 3.94 -6.58 14.19
C PRO A 266 3.35 -6.25 15.56
N ASN A 267 4.10 -6.48 16.65
CA ASN A 267 3.65 -6.14 18.00
C ASN A 267 3.50 -4.63 18.26
N GLN A 268 3.98 -3.78 17.33
CA GLN A 268 3.84 -2.32 17.36
C GLN A 268 2.54 -1.82 16.76
N ILE A 269 1.89 -2.67 15.97
CA ILE A 269 0.71 -2.28 15.21
C ILE A 269 -0.53 -2.60 16.06
N ILE A 270 -1.37 -1.59 16.28
CA ILE A 270 -2.69 -1.78 16.85
C ILE A 270 -3.71 -1.71 15.72
N TRP A 271 -4.45 -2.81 15.54
CA TRP A 271 -5.52 -2.93 14.56
C TRP A 271 -6.86 -2.63 15.24
N GLU A 272 -7.39 -1.43 15.01
CA GLU A 272 -8.73 -1.00 15.39
C GLU A 272 -9.63 -1.06 14.14
N VAL A 273 -9.65 -2.23 13.48
CA VAL A 273 -10.39 -2.48 12.22
C VAL A 273 -11.13 -3.81 12.29
N GLY A 274 -12.24 -3.94 11.56
CA GLY A 274 -13.01 -5.18 11.50
C GLY A 274 -12.28 -6.34 10.80
N ASP A 275 -11.52 -6.04 9.75
CA ASP A 275 -10.74 -7.05 9.02
C ASP A 275 -9.41 -6.48 8.50
N ARG A 276 -8.31 -6.78 9.20
CA ARG A 276 -6.97 -6.32 8.83
C ARG A 276 -6.45 -6.91 7.53
N SER A 277 -7.00 -8.03 7.07
CA SER A 277 -6.54 -8.69 5.84
C SER A 277 -6.88 -7.90 4.57
N LYS A 278 -7.72 -6.85 4.69
CA LYS A 278 -7.98 -5.87 3.61
C LYS A 278 -6.83 -4.88 3.42
N TYR A 279 -6.06 -4.60 4.47
CA TYR A 279 -5.05 -3.53 4.46
C TYR A 279 -3.64 -4.08 4.31
N MET A 280 -3.40 -5.31 4.77
CA MET A 280 -2.12 -5.99 4.68
C MET A 280 -2.28 -7.45 4.24
N TYR A 281 -1.31 -7.92 3.46
CA TYR A 281 -1.18 -9.33 3.14
C TYR A 281 -0.83 -10.14 4.39
N ILE A 282 -1.54 -11.24 4.62
CA ILE A 282 -1.30 -12.14 5.76
C ILE A 282 -0.82 -13.51 5.28
N LYS A 283 -1.50 -14.10 4.30
CA LYS A 283 -1.26 -15.45 3.78
C LYS A 283 -1.86 -15.62 2.39
N GLY A 284 -1.41 -16.63 1.65
CA GLY A 284 -1.90 -16.97 0.31
C GLY A 284 -0.91 -16.60 -0.79
N TYR A 285 -1.41 -16.22 -1.96
CA TYR A 285 -0.57 -15.67 -3.04
C TYR A 285 -0.55 -14.15 -2.92
N GLN A 286 0.61 -13.58 -2.61
CA GLN A 286 0.75 -12.15 -2.39
C GLN A 286 0.31 -11.32 -3.59
N GLN A 287 0.65 -11.74 -4.81
CA GLN A 287 0.27 -11.01 -6.02
C GLN A 287 -1.24 -11.06 -6.30
N ASP A 288 -1.91 -12.18 -6.04
CA ASP A 288 -3.38 -12.25 -6.10
C ASP A 288 -4.02 -11.32 -5.07
N TRP A 289 -3.47 -11.30 -3.86
CA TRP A 289 -3.92 -10.39 -2.81
C TRP A 289 -3.72 -8.91 -3.20
N ILE A 290 -2.57 -8.56 -3.77
CA ILE A 290 -2.30 -7.19 -4.26
C ILE A 290 -3.25 -6.82 -5.40
N ARG A 291 -3.57 -7.73 -6.32
CA ARG A 291 -4.57 -7.46 -7.36
C ARG A 291 -5.96 -7.19 -6.80
N ALA A 292 -6.33 -7.87 -5.72
CA ALA A 292 -7.63 -7.70 -5.09
C ALA A 292 -7.71 -6.49 -4.14
N ASN A 293 -6.61 -6.07 -3.53
CA ASN A 293 -6.61 -5.09 -2.42
C ASN A 293 -5.66 -3.90 -2.63
N GLY A 294 -4.80 -3.94 -3.65
CA GLY A 294 -3.85 -2.89 -3.97
C GLY A 294 -4.54 -1.66 -4.53
N ILE A 295 -3.98 -0.48 -4.25
CA ILE A 295 -4.51 0.79 -4.67
C ILE A 295 -3.55 1.52 -5.61
N CYS A 296 -4.14 2.26 -6.54
CA CYS A 296 -3.48 3.32 -7.28
C CYS A 296 -3.93 4.65 -6.69
N PHE A 297 -2.99 5.54 -6.39
CA PHE A 297 -3.27 6.88 -5.86
C PHE A 297 -2.52 7.92 -6.67
N GLU A 298 -3.15 9.07 -6.90
CA GLU A 298 -2.47 10.24 -7.45
C GLU A 298 -3.04 11.52 -6.85
N SER A 299 -2.16 12.45 -6.51
CA SER A 299 -2.54 13.81 -6.20
C SER A 299 -1.70 14.80 -6.99
N VAL A 300 -2.35 15.87 -7.45
CA VAL A 300 -1.70 17.03 -8.06
C VAL A 300 -2.10 18.27 -7.28
N LYS A 301 -1.12 18.97 -6.74
CA LYS A 301 -1.29 20.15 -5.88
C LYS A 301 -0.36 21.27 -6.34
N PRO A 302 -0.69 22.55 -6.09
CA PRO A 302 0.25 23.65 -6.34
C PRO A 302 1.50 23.49 -5.48
N ASP A 303 2.66 23.71 -6.08
CA ASP A 303 3.92 23.87 -5.38
C ASP A 303 4.03 25.30 -4.87
N THR A 304 3.67 25.49 -3.60
CA THR A 304 3.80 26.78 -2.92
C THR A 304 5.08 26.85 -2.10
N GLY A 305 6.07 25.98 -2.38
CA GLY A 305 7.29 25.83 -1.58
C GLY A 305 7.14 24.90 -0.38
N GLN A 306 6.16 23.98 -0.39
CA GLN A 306 6.02 23.01 0.70
C GLN A 306 7.21 22.05 0.75
N THR A 307 7.65 21.67 1.94
CA THR A 307 8.66 20.62 2.13
C THR A 307 8.08 19.24 1.82
N ASP A 308 8.95 18.26 1.53
CA ASP A 308 8.49 16.89 1.30
C ASP A 308 7.70 16.32 2.49
N GLN A 309 8.08 16.65 3.73
CA GLN A 309 7.32 16.23 4.91
C GLN A 309 5.90 16.79 4.92
N GLN A 310 5.71 18.06 4.54
CA GLN A 310 4.38 18.67 4.43
C GLN A 310 3.55 18.02 3.32
N VAL A 311 4.20 17.67 2.20
CA VAL A 311 3.56 16.93 1.10
C VAL A 311 3.07 15.56 1.59
N TYR A 312 3.92 14.76 2.23
CA TYR A 312 3.53 13.43 2.74
C TYR A 312 2.47 13.49 3.84
N ARG A 313 2.50 14.49 4.73
CA ARG A 313 1.40 14.71 5.70
C ARG A 313 0.07 14.96 5.01
N SER A 314 0.09 15.75 3.93
CA SER A 314 -1.11 16.01 3.14
C SER A 314 -1.61 14.74 2.44
N ILE A 315 -0.72 13.86 1.98
CA ILE A 315 -1.12 12.57 1.40
C ILE A 315 -1.75 11.64 2.45
N ILE A 316 -1.23 11.60 3.68
CA ILE A 316 -1.87 10.82 4.76
C ILE A 316 -3.30 11.31 4.99
N SER A 317 -3.52 12.63 5.04
CA SER A 317 -4.86 13.20 5.18
C SER A 317 -5.77 12.83 4.01
N ASP A 318 -5.26 12.87 2.78
CA ASP A 318 -5.99 12.43 1.59
C ASP A 318 -6.38 10.94 1.68
N LEU A 319 -5.44 10.07 2.06
CA LEU A 319 -5.68 8.63 2.23
C LEU A 319 -6.70 8.35 3.33
N ASP A 320 -6.58 9.02 4.48
CA ASP A 320 -7.50 8.89 5.61
C ASP A 320 -8.94 9.18 5.16
N GLY A 321 -9.15 10.30 4.45
CA GLY A 321 -10.46 10.69 3.94
C GLY A 321 -11.00 9.80 2.82
N LEU A 322 -10.14 9.32 1.93
CA LEU A 322 -10.55 8.47 0.80
C LEU A 322 -10.82 7.03 1.19
N LEU A 323 -10.13 6.52 2.21
CA LEU A 323 -10.23 5.13 2.65
C LEU A 323 -11.10 4.94 3.90
N GLY A 324 -11.55 6.04 4.54
CA GLY A 324 -12.29 5.97 5.80
C GLY A 324 -11.43 5.45 6.96
N LEU A 325 -10.14 5.77 6.93
CA LEU A 325 -9.14 5.29 7.87
C LEU A 325 -8.54 6.44 8.67
N LYS A 326 -7.96 6.12 9.82
CA LYS A 326 -7.06 7.03 10.53
C LYS A 326 -5.81 6.29 10.97
N VAL A 327 -4.72 6.52 10.25
CA VAL A 327 -3.45 5.81 10.48
C VAL A 327 -2.40 6.74 11.06
N ARG A 328 -1.97 6.46 12.28
CA ARG A 328 -1.17 7.39 13.09
C ARG A 328 -0.16 6.70 13.99
N TRP A 329 0.87 7.44 14.37
CA TRP A 329 1.65 7.11 15.56
C TRP A 329 0.98 7.70 16.79
N GLU A 330 0.85 6.89 17.84
CA GLU A 330 0.24 7.29 19.10
C GLU A 330 1.09 6.80 20.26
N LYS A 331 1.35 7.67 21.24
CA LYS A 331 2.03 7.30 22.47
C LYS A 331 1.06 6.59 23.40
N ARG A 332 1.46 5.41 23.91
CA ARG A 332 0.71 4.64 24.91
C ARG A 332 1.62 4.22 26.05
N LYS A 333 1.06 4.16 27.26
CA LYS A 333 1.72 3.52 28.40
C LYS A 333 1.36 2.04 28.39
N GLU A 334 2.35 1.18 28.17
CA GLU A 334 2.17 -0.28 28.09
C GLU A 334 3.23 -0.98 28.95
N ASN A 335 2.89 -2.17 29.43
CA ASN A 335 3.88 -3.05 30.02
C ASN A 335 4.78 -3.57 28.91
N VAL A 336 6.07 -3.35 29.06
CA VAL A 336 7.12 -3.78 28.14
C VAL A 336 8.11 -4.69 28.85
N LEU A 337 8.94 -5.35 28.07
CA LEU A 337 10.07 -6.13 28.55
C LEU A 337 11.37 -5.40 28.22
N VAL A 338 12.29 -5.40 29.18
CA VAL A 338 13.60 -4.77 29.05
C VAL A 338 14.65 -5.81 29.30
N LEU A 339 15.42 -6.13 28.26
CA LEU A 339 16.56 -7.01 28.36
C LEU A 339 17.70 -6.28 29.06
N VAL A 340 18.12 -6.82 30.20
CA VAL A 340 19.28 -6.32 30.95
C VAL A 340 20.19 -7.47 31.35
N LYS A 341 21.47 -7.17 31.64
CA LYS A 341 22.35 -8.12 32.32
C LYS A 341 21.83 -8.39 33.74
N SER A 342 22.02 -9.62 34.19
CA SER A 342 21.71 -10.05 35.55
C SER A 342 23.01 -10.40 36.27
N ASP A 343 23.12 -10.00 37.54
CA ASP A 343 24.28 -10.31 38.38
C ASP A 343 24.35 -11.81 38.77
N HIS A 344 23.33 -12.59 38.41
CA HIS A 344 23.18 -14.01 38.75
C HIS A 344 23.50 -14.96 37.58
N GLY A 345 24.67 -14.82 36.95
CA GLY A 345 25.05 -15.70 35.83
C GLY A 345 26.56 -15.72 35.55
N ASN A 346 27.34 -16.35 36.43
CA ASN A 346 28.72 -16.78 36.13
C ASN A 346 28.74 -18.28 35.87
N LYS A 347 28.28 -18.71 34.69
CA LYS A 347 28.69 -19.99 34.14
C LYS A 347 29.31 -19.73 32.78
N GLU A 348 30.61 -20.00 32.68
CA GLU A 348 31.31 -20.11 31.40
C GLU A 348 30.43 -20.93 30.45
N GLN A 349 30.29 -20.47 29.20
CA GLN A 349 29.53 -21.19 28.18
C GLN A 349 30.11 -22.59 28.03
N ASP A 350 29.45 -23.59 28.61
CA ASP A 350 29.72 -24.98 28.28
C ASP A 350 29.36 -25.17 26.80
N GLN A 351 30.36 -25.51 25.99
CA GLN A 351 30.18 -25.68 24.55
C GLN A 351 29.20 -26.82 24.20
N SER A 352 28.83 -27.64 25.20
CA SER A 352 27.90 -28.77 25.09
C SER A 352 26.40 -28.42 25.19
N VAL A 353 26.01 -27.17 25.43
CA VAL A 353 24.58 -26.78 25.51
C VAL A 353 23.91 -26.92 24.14
N GLU A 354 22.95 -27.86 24.03
CA GLU A 354 22.05 -27.99 22.88
C GLU A 354 21.12 -26.77 22.80
N GLY A 355 21.02 -26.14 21.63
CA GLY A 355 20.16 -24.97 21.43
C GLY A 355 20.45 -24.22 20.13
N LYS A 356 19.53 -23.34 19.73
CA LYS A 356 19.71 -22.50 18.54
C LYS A 356 20.50 -21.25 18.91
N SER A 357 21.50 -20.88 18.10
CA SER A 357 22.29 -19.66 18.31
C SER A 357 21.49 -18.42 17.90
N TYR A 358 21.52 -17.41 18.76
CA TYR A 358 20.94 -16.10 18.55
C TYR A 358 21.95 -15.03 18.98
N ARG A 359 22.32 -14.14 18.06
CA ARG A 359 22.93 -12.85 18.42
C ARG A 359 21.88 -12.00 19.15
N ILE A 360 22.22 -11.32 20.25
CA ILE A 360 21.24 -10.66 21.12
C ILE A 360 20.37 -9.64 20.40
N ASP A 361 20.93 -8.83 19.50
CA ASP A 361 20.15 -7.89 18.70
C ASP A 361 19.09 -8.58 17.81
N ASN A 362 19.46 -9.71 17.19
CA ASN A 362 18.58 -10.55 16.38
C ASN A 362 17.55 -11.29 17.24
N LEU A 363 17.91 -11.65 18.47
CA LEU A 363 16.97 -12.21 19.45
C LEU A 363 15.90 -11.17 19.79
N VAL A 364 16.30 -9.96 20.18
CA VAL A 364 15.39 -8.86 20.52
C VAL A 364 14.51 -8.48 19.33
N TYR A 365 15.09 -8.38 18.14
CA TYR A 365 14.31 -8.18 16.92
C TYR A 365 13.30 -9.32 16.70
N GLY A 366 13.73 -10.57 16.82
CA GLY A 366 12.88 -11.75 16.66
C GLY A 366 11.75 -11.86 17.69
N LEU A 367 11.99 -11.41 18.93
CA LEU A 367 10.96 -11.33 19.96
C LEU A 367 9.90 -10.27 19.62
N ASN A 368 10.32 -9.13 19.08
CA ASN A 368 9.40 -8.08 18.62
C ASN A 368 8.67 -8.45 17.32
N LEU A 369 9.19 -9.39 16.52
CA LEU A 369 8.47 -9.93 15.37
C LEU A 369 7.24 -10.77 15.76
N GLN A 370 7.14 -11.20 17.03
CA GLN A 370 5.99 -11.96 17.51
C GLN A 370 4.86 -11.00 17.89
N GLU A 371 3.76 -11.02 17.14
CA GLU A 371 2.62 -10.10 17.30
C GLU A 371 2.09 -10.02 18.74
N LYS A 372 2.06 -11.16 19.46
CA LYS A 372 1.52 -11.27 20.82
C LYS A 372 2.52 -10.94 21.92
N ASN A 373 3.81 -10.76 21.60
CA ASN A 373 4.80 -10.43 22.60
C ASN A 373 4.72 -8.95 22.98
N PRO A 374 4.94 -8.57 24.26
CA PRO A 374 5.20 -7.20 24.64
C PRO A 374 6.39 -6.61 23.87
N TYR A 375 6.52 -5.28 23.85
CA TYR A 375 7.73 -4.64 23.35
C TYR A 375 8.94 -5.15 24.11
N VAL A 376 10.02 -5.48 23.41
CA VAL A 376 11.29 -5.86 24.03
C VAL A 376 12.34 -4.83 23.68
N PHE A 377 12.81 -4.09 24.67
CA PHE A 377 13.94 -3.16 24.54
C PHE A 377 15.25 -3.85 24.95
N ASP A 378 16.37 -3.51 24.29
CA ASP A 378 17.70 -3.95 24.70
C ASP A 378 18.43 -2.84 25.45
N GLU A 379 18.66 -3.03 26.75
CA GLU A 379 19.51 -2.18 27.59
C GLU A 379 20.70 -2.95 28.17
N SER A 380 20.92 -4.17 27.70
CA SER A 380 21.99 -5.04 28.17
C SER A 380 23.37 -4.62 27.67
N LYS A 381 23.43 -3.75 26.65
CA LYS A 381 24.67 -3.35 25.93
C LYS A 381 25.46 -4.56 25.40
N SER A 382 24.76 -5.63 25.03
CA SER A 382 25.35 -6.92 24.65
C SER A 382 24.94 -7.37 23.25
N GLY A 383 24.49 -6.43 22.40
CA GLY A 383 23.85 -6.74 21.12
C GLY A 383 24.62 -7.73 20.23
N GLU A 384 25.96 -7.70 20.25
CA GLU A 384 26.81 -8.57 19.44
C GLU A 384 27.08 -9.96 20.04
N ILE A 385 26.69 -10.21 21.30
CA ILE A 385 26.91 -11.48 21.98
C ILE A 385 25.98 -12.56 21.41
N GLU A 386 26.52 -13.74 21.19
CA GLU A 386 25.74 -14.93 20.81
C GLU A 386 25.33 -15.76 22.03
N LEU A 387 24.05 -16.11 22.08
CA LEU A 387 23.45 -17.01 23.07
C LEU A 387 22.90 -18.25 22.39
N LYS A 388 23.11 -19.43 22.99
CA LYS A 388 22.46 -20.67 22.56
C LYS A 388 21.25 -20.92 23.44
N LEU A 389 20.05 -20.73 22.90
CA LEU A 389 18.81 -20.90 23.67
C LEU A 389 18.10 -22.19 23.26
N ASN A 390 17.71 -23.00 24.24
CA ASN A 390 16.89 -24.19 24.02
C ASN A 390 15.40 -23.84 24.13
N ILE A 391 14.88 -23.18 23.09
CA ILE A 391 13.47 -22.76 23.01
C ILE A 391 12.81 -23.31 21.74
N SER A 392 11.54 -23.68 21.85
CA SER A 392 10.72 -24.12 20.72
C SER A 392 10.26 -22.94 19.84
N SER A 393 9.99 -21.79 20.44
CA SER A 393 9.48 -20.60 19.76
C SER A 393 9.84 -19.32 20.52
N LEU A 394 10.06 -18.22 19.77
CA LEU A 394 10.22 -16.88 20.34
C LEU A 394 8.90 -16.29 20.85
N ALA A 395 7.76 -16.90 20.51
CA ALA A 395 6.45 -16.52 21.05
C ALA A 395 6.23 -17.09 22.47
N ASP A 396 7.01 -18.08 22.91
CA ASP A 396 6.98 -18.60 24.28
C ASP A 396 7.90 -17.77 25.18
N ILE A 397 7.39 -16.62 25.60
CA ILE A 397 8.17 -15.63 26.36
C ILE A 397 8.68 -16.16 27.70
N GLU A 398 7.96 -17.10 28.33
CA GLU A 398 8.34 -17.67 29.62
C GLU A 398 9.51 -18.66 29.49
N SER A 399 9.54 -19.45 28.41
CA SER A 399 10.72 -20.27 28.09
C SER A 399 11.92 -19.40 27.71
N VAL A 400 11.72 -18.32 26.95
CA VAL A 400 12.79 -17.34 26.67
C VAL A 400 13.32 -16.71 27.96
N LYS A 401 12.44 -16.26 28.87
CA LYS A 401 12.82 -15.71 30.18
C LYS A 401 13.68 -16.69 30.98
N ARG A 402 13.32 -17.98 31.02
CA ARG A 402 14.11 -19.01 31.71
C ARG A 402 15.49 -19.19 31.11
N GLU A 403 15.58 -19.37 29.79
CA GLU A 403 16.87 -19.59 29.12
C GLU A 403 17.79 -18.38 29.26
N LEU A 404 17.26 -17.16 29.13
CA LEU A 404 18.05 -15.94 29.34
C LEU A 404 18.67 -15.86 30.74
N ARG A 405 17.95 -16.30 31.78
CA ARG A 405 18.47 -16.33 33.16
C ARG A 405 19.68 -17.25 33.29
N VAL A 406 19.66 -18.41 32.62
CA VAL A 406 20.81 -19.34 32.58
C VAL A 406 22.05 -18.66 32.01
N HIS A 407 21.87 -17.73 31.07
CA HIS A 407 22.93 -16.98 30.42
C HIS A 407 23.26 -15.62 31.08
N GLY A 408 22.76 -15.36 32.30
CA GLY A 408 23.05 -14.10 32.99
C GLY A 408 22.32 -12.88 32.41
N TYR A 409 21.18 -13.09 31.76
CA TYR A 409 20.29 -12.04 31.28
C TYR A 409 18.90 -12.17 31.90
N GLN A 410 18.15 -11.09 31.89
CA GLN A 410 16.76 -11.10 32.36
C GLN A 410 15.92 -10.13 31.51
N LEU A 411 14.67 -10.52 31.28
CA LEU A 411 13.64 -9.63 30.74
C LEU A 411 12.84 -9.08 31.92
N LYS A 412 13.08 -7.82 32.26
CA LYS A 412 12.34 -7.10 33.31
C LYS A 412 11.06 -6.53 32.74
N GLU A 413 9.97 -6.66 33.47
CA GLU A 413 8.71 -6.00 33.13
C GLU A 413 8.75 -4.55 33.64
N GLU A 414 8.47 -3.61 32.74
CA GLU A 414 8.44 -2.18 33.06
C GLU A 414 7.25 -1.53 32.39
N LEU A 415 6.65 -0.52 33.04
CA LEU A 415 5.63 0.32 32.42
C LEU A 415 6.33 1.48 31.70
N ARG A 416 6.28 1.51 30.37
CA ARG A 416 6.92 2.57 29.56
C ARG A 416 5.93 3.26 28.64
N GLU A 417 6.18 4.55 28.39
CA GLU A 417 5.52 5.27 27.30
C GLU A 417 6.21 4.88 25.99
N VAL A 418 5.47 4.29 25.06
CA VAL A 418 5.97 3.78 23.77
C VAL A 418 5.13 4.29 22.62
N ASP A 419 5.73 4.41 21.44
CA ASP A 419 5.00 4.75 20.22
C ASP A 419 4.42 3.49 19.56
N LYS A 420 3.10 3.50 19.33
CA LYS A 420 2.33 2.45 18.65
C LYS A 420 1.86 2.96 17.29
N PHE A 421 1.88 2.09 16.30
CA PHE A 421 1.35 2.40 14.97
C PHE A 421 -0.12 1.95 14.91
N ILE A 422 -1.03 2.91 15.01
CA ILE A 422 -2.45 2.64 15.09
C ILE A 422 -3.06 2.69 13.69
N PHE A 423 -3.80 1.65 13.36
CA PHE A 423 -4.59 1.55 12.15
C PHE A 423 -6.06 1.42 12.55
N SER A 424 -6.83 2.49 12.42
CA SER A 424 -8.24 2.52 12.84
C SER A 424 -9.17 2.69 11.65
N GLU A 425 -10.21 1.87 11.58
CA GLU A 425 -11.41 2.17 10.78
C GLU A 425 -12.16 3.27 11.51
N ILE A 426 -12.64 4.25 10.75
CA ILE A 426 -13.51 5.25 11.35
C ILE A 426 -14.92 4.67 11.32
N ASP A 427 -15.46 4.28 12.49
CA ASP A 427 -16.89 3.93 12.61
C ASP A 427 -17.71 5.17 12.22
N GLY A 428 -18.46 5.07 11.12
CA GLY A 428 -19.10 6.25 10.51
C GLY A 428 -18.15 7.14 9.71
N GLY A 429 -16.96 6.68 9.32
CA GLY A 429 -16.21 7.13 8.15
C GLY A 429 -15.56 8.51 8.12
N PHE A 430 -15.78 9.42 9.08
CA PHE A 430 -15.21 10.76 8.99
C PHE A 430 -14.83 11.30 10.37
N LEU A 431 -13.54 11.57 10.58
CA LEU A 431 -13.12 12.52 11.59
C LEU A 431 -12.83 13.84 10.87
N VAL A 432 -13.24 14.92 11.50
CA VAL A 432 -13.00 16.27 10.99
C VAL A 432 -11.50 16.56 11.11
N ASP A 433 -10.90 17.12 10.07
CA ASP A 433 -9.51 17.60 10.09
C ASP A 433 -9.23 18.39 11.37
N GLY A 434 -8.24 17.95 12.16
CA GLY A 434 -7.89 18.59 13.43
C GLY A 434 -7.51 20.07 13.29
N ASN A 435 -7.02 20.48 12.11
CA ASN A 435 -6.79 21.89 11.81
C ASN A 435 -8.11 22.66 11.65
N LEU A 436 -9.14 22.03 11.06
CA LEU A 436 -10.47 22.62 10.89
C LEU A 436 -11.18 22.76 12.24
N ILE A 437 -11.02 21.77 13.14
CA ILE A 437 -11.49 21.86 14.53
C ILE A 437 -10.84 23.08 15.22
N LYS A 438 -9.52 23.22 15.09
CA LYS A 438 -8.76 24.33 15.65
C LYS A 438 -9.20 25.68 15.05
N GLU A 439 -9.38 25.75 13.72
CA GLU A 439 -9.84 26.96 13.02
C GLU A 439 -11.21 27.43 13.51
N ILE A 440 -12.17 26.51 13.67
CA ILE A 440 -13.50 26.85 14.18
C ILE A 440 -13.44 27.35 15.62
N ALA A 441 -12.63 26.74 16.48
CA ALA A 441 -12.43 27.19 17.85
C ALA A 441 -11.84 28.61 17.89
N GLU A 442 -10.81 28.89 17.08
CA GLU A 442 -10.20 30.21 16.96
C GLU A 442 -11.18 31.26 16.42
N ARG A 443 -11.98 30.90 15.40
CA ARG A 443 -13.02 31.78 14.86
C ARG A 443 -14.09 32.11 15.91
N LYS A 444 -14.58 31.12 16.67
CA LYS A 444 -15.56 31.37 17.72
C LYS A 444 -15.03 32.28 18.82
N GLU A 445 -13.77 32.08 19.24
CA GLU A 445 -13.14 32.95 20.24
C GLU A 445 -12.99 34.39 19.74
N ALA A 446 -12.55 34.57 18.48
CA ALA A 446 -12.45 35.88 17.85
C ALA A 446 -13.83 36.57 17.66
N GLN A 447 -14.91 35.80 17.65
CA GLN A 447 -16.28 36.26 17.41
C GLN A 447 -17.11 36.44 18.69
N LYS A 448 -16.55 36.19 19.88
CA LYS A 448 -17.31 36.18 21.15
C LYS A 448 -18.03 37.49 21.46
N ASP A 449 -17.46 38.62 21.02
CA ASP A 449 -17.98 39.97 21.26
C ASP A 449 -18.88 40.48 20.12
N LEU A 450 -19.11 39.69 19.06
CA LEU A 450 -20.01 40.07 17.96
C LEU A 450 -21.48 40.12 18.45
N LYS A 451 -22.11 41.26 18.20
CA LYS A 451 -23.56 41.43 18.41
C LYS A 451 -24.36 40.63 17.38
N ASN A 452 -25.61 40.34 17.71
CA ASN A 452 -26.55 39.74 16.77
C ASN A 452 -26.85 40.71 15.61
N PRO A 453 -27.06 40.21 14.39
CA PRO A 453 -27.45 41.03 13.25
C PRO A 453 -28.83 41.65 13.48
N SER A 454 -28.99 42.90 13.04
CA SER A 454 -30.25 43.63 13.04
C SER A 454 -31.25 43.04 12.03
N SER A 455 -32.53 43.40 12.16
CA SER A 455 -33.57 43.02 11.20
C SER A 455 -33.25 43.54 9.78
N GLU A 456 -32.65 44.72 9.67
CA GLU A 456 -32.26 45.30 8.38
C GLU A 456 -31.10 44.54 7.74
N GLU A 457 -30.07 44.17 8.51
CA GLU A 457 -28.97 43.33 8.01
C GLU A 457 -29.46 41.97 7.52
N ASN A 458 -30.40 41.34 8.24
CA ASN A 458 -31.02 40.10 7.80
C ASN A 458 -31.75 40.26 6.46
N LYS A 459 -32.55 41.32 6.32
CA LYS A 459 -33.33 41.59 5.10
C LYS A 459 -32.42 41.86 3.89
N ILE A 460 -31.47 42.78 4.04
CA ILE A 460 -30.53 43.17 2.97
C ILE A 460 -29.68 41.98 2.50
N PHE A 461 -29.28 41.10 3.42
CA PHE A 461 -28.37 40.01 3.11
C PHE A 461 -28.91 39.08 2.00
N LEU A 462 -30.15 38.60 2.15
CA LEU A 462 -30.73 37.68 1.16
C LEU A 462 -30.96 38.35 -0.19
N GLU A 463 -31.34 39.64 -0.22
CA GLU A 463 -31.49 40.40 -1.46
C GLU A 463 -30.17 40.54 -2.22
N LYS A 464 -29.09 40.89 -1.49
CA LYS A 464 -27.74 40.99 -2.07
C LYS A 464 -27.18 39.64 -2.50
N ASN A 465 -27.52 38.56 -1.81
CA ASN A 465 -26.98 37.24 -2.11
C ASN A 465 -27.53 36.70 -3.45
N ARG A 466 -28.80 37.00 -3.78
CA ARG A 466 -29.47 36.53 -5.02
C ARG A 466 -28.77 36.92 -6.31
N ILE A 467 -28.03 38.03 -6.32
CA ILE A 467 -27.34 38.56 -7.50
C ILE A 467 -25.89 38.07 -7.63
N GLN A 468 -25.39 37.30 -6.66
CA GLN A 468 -24.02 36.79 -6.70
C GLN A 468 -23.88 35.63 -7.71
N LYS A 469 -22.74 35.59 -8.41
CA LYS A 469 -22.43 34.53 -9.37
C LYS A 469 -22.37 33.16 -8.68
N GLY A 470 -23.11 32.20 -9.23
CA GLY A 470 -23.13 30.80 -8.77
C GLY A 470 -24.13 30.52 -7.65
N ILE A 471 -24.99 31.49 -7.28
CA ILE A 471 -26.13 31.26 -6.40
C ILE A 471 -27.29 30.67 -7.20
N VAL A 472 -27.87 29.60 -6.67
CA VAL A 472 -29.11 28.99 -7.15
C VAL A 472 -30.21 29.30 -6.16
N ILE A 473 -31.41 29.64 -6.66
CA ILE A 473 -32.57 30.02 -5.85
C ILE A 473 -33.70 29.03 -6.15
N LEU A 474 -34.27 28.44 -5.11
CA LEU A 474 -35.41 27.54 -5.21
C LEU A 474 -36.73 28.29 -5.03
N SER A 475 -37.84 27.65 -5.44
CA SER A 475 -39.19 28.20 -5.30
C SER A 475 -39.60 28.46 -3.86
N SER A 476 -39.03 27.73 -2.90
CA SER A 476 -39.23 27.94 -1.47
C SER A 476 -38.58 29.23 -0.94
N GLY A 477 -37.68 29.84 -1.72
CA GLY A 477 -36.85 30.96 -1.29
C GLY A 477 -35.49 30.54 -0.73
N LEU A 478 -35.22 29.24 -0.56
CA LEU A 478 -33.89 28.73 -0.25
C LEU A 478 -32.90 29.14 -1.33
N GLN A 479 -31.73 29.64 -0.94
CA GLN A 479 -30.62 29.90 -1.85
C GLN A 479 -29.45 29.02 -1.49
N TYR A 480 -28.67 28.56 -2.47
CA TYR A 480 -27.46 27.81 -2.20
C TYR A 480 -26.37 28.05 -3.24
N LYS A 481 -25.13 27.74 -2.84
CA LYS A 481 -23.94 27.75 -3.68
C LYS A 481 -23.26 26.39 -3.60
N ILE A 482 -22.95 25.80 -4.75
CA ILE A 482 -22.16 24.57 -4.80
C ILE A 482 -20.68 24.94 -4.65
N LEU A 483 -20.03 24.51 -3.57
CA LEU A 483 -18.57 24.66 -3.40
C LEU A 483 -17.84 23.46 -4.00
N ARG A 484 -18.39 22.27 -3.79
CA ARG A 484 -17.91 21.01 -4.35
C ARG A 484 -19.09 20.16 -4.77
N GLY A 485 -19.04 19.65 -6.00
CA GLY A 485 -19.99 18.65 -6.47
C GLY A 485 -19.82 17.32 -5.71
N GLY A 486 -20.87 16.52 -5.70
CA GLY A 486 -20.83 15.13 -5.25
C GLY A 486 -21.27 14.21 -6.39
N SER A 487 -20.90 12.93 -6.30
CA SER A 487 -21.21 11.91 -7.31
C SER A 487 -22.08 10.77 -6.78
N GLY A 488 -22.35 10.74 -5.47
CA GLY A 488 -23.14 9.68 -4.86
C GLY A 488 -24.66 9.93 -4.92
N THR A 489 -25.41 8.91 -4.50
CA THR A 489 -26.88 8.95 -4.48
C THR A 489 -27.40 10.10 -3.60
N ARG A 490 -28.55 10.66 -3.95
CA ARG A 490 -29.24 11.67 -3.14
C ARG A 490 -30.10 10.99 -2.06
N PRO A 491 -30.13 11.51 -0.82
CA PRO A 491 -30.95 10.94 0.24
C PRO A 491 -32.44 11.17 -0.02
N GLY A 492 -33.26 10.20 0.40
CA GLY A 492 -34.71 10.35 0.47
C GLY A 492 -35.13 11.09 1.75
N ILE A 493 -36.42 11.45 1.84
CA ILE A 493 -36.96 12.18 3.01
C ILE A 493 -36.83 11.39 4.33
N ASN A 494 -36.89 10.07 4.27
CA ASN A 494 -36.76 9.19 5.44
C ASN A 494 -35.32 8.73 5.71
N SER A 495 -34.36 9.17 4.88
CA SER A 495 -32.97 8.76 5.04
C SER A 495 -32.38 9.33 6.32
N LYS A 496 -31.55 8.52 6.97
CA LYS A 496 -30.60 9.01 7.96
C LYS A 496 -29.32 9.37 7.20
N VAL A 497 -28.77 10.55 7.47
CA VAL A 497 -27.58 11.07 6.80
C VAL A 497 -26.55 11.47 7.82
N MET A 498 -25.31 11.53 7.37
CA MET A 498 -24.21 12.00 8.19
C MET A 498 -23.50 13.13 7.46
N VAL A 499 -23.28 14.23 8.19
CA VAL A 499 -22.87 15.51 7.62
C VAL A 499 -21.82 16.20 8.47
N ASN A 500 -20.93 16.95 7.82
CA ASN A 500 -20.23 18.04 8.48
C ASN A 500 -20.97 19.34 8.23
N TYR A 501 -21.15 20.16 9.26
CA TYR A 501 -21.77 21.47 9.10
C TYR A 501 -21.16 22.54 9.99
N THR A 502 -21.28 23.79 9.55
CA THR A 502 -21.06 24.99 10.37
C THR A 502 -22.18 25.99 10.08
N GLY A 503 -22.98 26.29 11.12
CA GLY A 503 -24.08 27.23 11.10
C GLY A 503 -23.65 28.62 11.56
N MET A 504 -23.98 29.63 10.76
CA MET A 504 -23.61 31.04 10.97
C MET A 504 -24.82 31.96 10.80
N LEU A 505 -24.80 33.08 11.52
CA LEU A 505 -25.68 34.22 11.27
C LEU A 505 -25.19 35.01 10.04
N VAL A 506 -26.01 35.91 9.50
CA VAL A 506 -25.67 36.71 8.30
C VAL A 506 -24.42 37.59 8.44
N ASN A 507 -24.01 37.89 9.68
CA ASN A 507 -22.77 38.61 9.99
C ASN A 507 -21.55 37.70 10.17
N GLY A 508 -21.68 36.39 9.90
CA GLY A 508 -20.61 35.40 10.00
C GLY A 508 -20.37 34.82 11.39
N ARG A 509 -21.13 35.25 12.42
CA ARG A 509 -21.03 34.69 13.77
C ARG A 509 -21.49 33.24 13.78
N ILE A 510 -20.60 32.33 14.19
CA ILE A 510 -20.89 30.89 14.28
C ILE A 510 -21.75 30.63 15.51
N PHE A 511 -22.92 30.01 15.32
CA PHE A 511 -23.80 29.60 16.42
C PHE A 511 -23.70 28.10 16.74
N ASP A 512 -23.33 27.27 15.75
CA ASP A 512 -23.22 25.82 15.90
C ASP A 512 -22.31 25.20 14.83
N SER A 513 -21.62 24.09 15.16
CA SER A 513 -20.76 23.37 14.22
C SER A 513 -20.56 21.92 14.66
N SER A 514 -20.71 20.97 13.74
CA SER A 514 -20.38 19.56 14.03
C SER A 514 -18.90 19.37 14.38
N LEU A 515 -18.05 20.27 13.88
CA LEU A 515 -16.60 20.23 14.05
C LEU A 515 -16.17 20.42 15.51
N GLU A 516 -17.01 21.06 16.35
CA GLU A 516 -16.76 21.24 17.78
C GLU A 516 -16.73 19.92 18.56
N ASN A 517 -17.48 18.92 18.08
CA ASN A 517 -17.52 17.60 18.71
C ASN A 517 -16.46 16.65 18.14
N GLY A 518 -15.60 17.15 17.23
CA GLY A 518 -14.55 16.37 16.55
C GLY A 518 -15.06 15.27 15.64
N ARG A 519 -16.37 15.20 15.40
CA ARG A 519 -17.02 14.17 14.58
C ARG A 519 -18.23 14.76 13.82
N PRO A 520 -18.55 14.21 12.64
CA PRO A 520 -19.77 14.52 11.92
C PRO A 520 -21.01 14.31 12.76
N SER A 521 -22.08 14.99 12.36
CA SER A 521 -23.39 14.85 12.99
C SER A 521 -24.31 13.97 12.14
N GLU A 522 -25.11 13.17 12.82
CA GLU A 522 -26.13 12.34 12.21
C GLU A 522 -27.48 13.05 12.28
N PHE A 523 -28.17 13.13 11.13
CA PHE A 523 -29.50 13.71 11.05
C PHE A 523 -30.45 12.78 10.32
N LYS A 524 -31.72 12.78 10.71
CA LYS A 524 -32.78 12.35 9.80
C LYS A 524 -33.16 13.52 8.91
N VAL A 525 -33.34 13.27 7.61
CA VAL A 525 -33.64 14.34 6.63
C VAL A 525 -34.96 15.07 6.95
N ASP A 526 -35.92 14.39 7.55
CA ASP A 526 -37.19 14.97 8.03
C ASP A 526 -37.11 15.59 9.45
N GLY A 527 -36.00 15.40 10.16
CA GLY A 527 -35.79 15.86 11.53
C GLY A 527 -35.06 17.19 11.68
N VAL A 528 -34.80 17.89 10.56
CA VAL A 528 -34.05 19.16 10.53
C VAL A 528 -34.92 20.31 10.00
N ILE A 529 -34.45 21.55 10.12
CA ILE A 529 -35.15 22.72 9.57
C ILE A 529 -35.47 22.54 8.08
N SER A 530 -36.62 23.07 7.63
CA SER A 530 -37.17 22.76 6.30
C SER A 530 -36.23 23.13 5.16
N GLY A 531 -35.49 24.24 5.28
CA GLY A 531 -34.48 24.63 4.29
C GLY A 531 -33.31 23.64 4.18
N MET A 532 -32.87 23.05 5.30
CA MET A 532 -31.81 22.03 5.29
C MET A 532 -32.34 20.69 4.75
N SER A 533 -33.58 20.31 5.10
CA SER A 533 -34.25 19.12 4.57
C SER A 533 -34.40 19.20 3.04
N GLU A 534 -34.81 20.36 2.53
CA GLU A 534 -34.92 20.61 1.09
C GLU A 534 -33.55 20.51 0.40
N ALA A 535 -32.51 21.13 0.96
CA ALA A 535 -31.15 21.06 0.42
C ALA A 535 -30.61 19.62 0.37
N LEU A 536 -30.73 18.87 1.47
CA LEU A 536 -30.19 17.51 1.59
C LEU A 536 -30.72 16.58 0.50
N LYS A 537 -32.02 16.66 0.17
CA LYS A 537 -32.63 15.87 -0.92
C LYS A 537 -32.08 16.20 -2.32
N LEU A 538 -31.48 17.37 -2.49
CA LEU A 538 -30.86 17.82 -3.75
C LEU A 538 -29.36 17.54 -3.80
N MET A 539 -28.71 17.41 -2.64
CA MET A 539 -27.28 17.17 -2.52
C MET A 539 -26.92 15.72 -2.83
N PRO A 540 -26.07 15.46 -3.85
CA PRO A 540 -25.43 14.16 -4.00
C PRO A 540 -24.48 13.89 -2.82
N VAL A 541 -24.36 12.63 -2.39
CA VAL A 541 -23.31 12.25 -1.42
C VAL A 541 -21.92 12.67 -1.93
N GLY A 542 -21.10 13.23 -1.03
CA GLY A 542 -19.79 13.82 -1.30
C GLY A 542 -19.82 15.33 -1.60
N ALA A 543 -21.00 15.92 -1.80
CA ALA A 543 -21.14 17.34 -2.11
C ALA A 543 -20.93 18.25 -0.89
N LYS A 544 -20.36 19.44 -1.13
CA LYS A 544 -20.24 20.51 -0.13
C LYS A 544 -20.86 21.80 -0.65
N TRP A 545 -21.90 22.30 0.02
CA TRP A 545 -22.68 23.48 -0.37
C TRP A 545 -22.62 24.55 0.71
N ILE A 546 -22.84 25.81 0.33
CA ILE A 546 -23.29 26.85 1.25
C ILE A 546 -24.79 27.01 1.06
N LEU A 547 -25.56 26.91 2.13
CA LEU A 547 -26.99 27.18 2.15
C LEU A 547 -27.23 28.55 2.77
N TYR A 548 -28.13 29.32 2.19
CA TYR A 548 -28.63 30.58 2.72
C TYR A 548 -30.13 30.42 2.92
N ILE A 549 -30.51 30.20 4.17
CA ILE A 549 -31.84 29.76 4.57
C ILE A 549 -32.62 30.95 5.13
N PRO A 550 -33.72 31.38 4.47
CA PRO A 550 -34.61 32.40 5.02
C PRO A 550 -35.20 31.99 6.36
N ALA A 551 -35.51 32.96 7.22
CA ALA A 551 -36.09 32.71 8.55
C ALA A 551 -37.32 31.78 8.51
N ALA A 552 -38.19 31.94 7.50
CA ALA A 552 -39.38 31.10 7.28
C ALA A 552 -39.07 29.61 7.01
N LEU A 553 -37.85 29.29 6.52
CA LEU A 553 -37.36 27.93 6.31
C LEU A 553 -36.40 27.45 7.43
N ALA A 554 -36.25 28.26 8.49
CA ALA A 554 -35.39 28.03 9.64
C ALA A 554 -36.22 28.00 10.94
N TYR A 555 -36.03 28.97 11.84
CA TYR A 555 -36.70 29.05 13.14
C TYR A 555 -37.79 30.13 13.22
N GLY A 556 -38.05 30.87 12.13
CA GLY A 556 -39.06 31.92 12.08
C GLY A 556 -38.81 33.03 13.11
N ASP A 557 -39.89 33.50 13.75
CA ASP A 557 -39.87 34.54 14.79
C ASP A 557 -39.61 33.97 16.21
N HIS A 558 -39.23 32.70 16.30
CA HIS A 558 -38.92 32.05 17.57
C HIS A 558 -37.43 32.08 17.88
N THR A 559 -37.08 32.14 19.17
CA THR A 559 -35.71 31.95 19.62
C THR A 559 -35.37 30.46 19.68
N SER A 560 -34.15 30.11 19.27
CA SER A 560 -33.62 28.74 19.42
C SER A 560 -32.42 28.74 20.35
N GLY A 561 -32.58 28.12 21.54
CA GLY A 561 -31.51 27.91 22.52
C GLY A 561 -30.80 29.17 23.03
N GLY A 562 -31.39 30.36 22.85
CA GLY A 562 -30.76 31.65 23.16
C GLY A 562 -29.62 32.07 22.24
N ARG A 563 -29.28 31.26 21.22
CA ARG A 563 -28.14 31.49 20.30
C ARG A 563 -28.57 32.11 18.96
N ILE A 564 -29.82 31.92 18.57
CA ILE A 564 -30.39 32.41 17.30
C ILE A 564 -31.52 33.41 17.60
N PRO A 565 -31.39 34.69 17.19
CA PRO A 565 -32.45 35.70 17.34
C PRO A 565 -33.70 35.42 16.49
N PRO A 566 -34.88 35.93 16.88
CA PRO A 566 -36.08 35.93 16.04
C PRO A 566 -35.84 36.56 14.67
N GLY A 567 -36.41 35.99 13.62
CA GLY A 567 -36.34 36.52 12.25
C GLY A 567 -34.96 36.36 11.59
N SER A 568 -34.06 35.54 12.15
CA SER A 568 -32.71 35.37 11.62
C SER A 568 -32.70 34.52 10.34
N ASN A 569 -32.03 35.03 9.31
CA ASN A 569 -31.60 34.24 8.17
C ASN A 569 -30.31 33.49 8.54
N LEU A 570 -30.19 32.24 8.11
CA LEU A 570 -29.08 31.37 8.49
C LEU A 570 -28.20 31.03 7.29
N ILE A 571 -26.90 30.91 7.55
CA ILE A 571 -25.92 30.41 6.59
C ILE A 571 -25.42 29.07 7.10
N PHE A 572 -25.45 28.03 6.26
CA PHE A 572 -24.83 26.75 6.59
C PHE A 572 -23.79 26.39 5.55
N GLU A 573 -22.55 26.19 5.96
CA GLU A 573 -21.63 25.37 5.19
C GLU A 573 -21.94 23.92 5.51
N LEU A 574 -22.40 23.14 4.53
CA LEU A 574 -22.89 21.78 4.71
C LEU A 574 -22.18 20.83 3.74
N GLU A 575 -21.64 19.74 4.28
CA GLU A 575 -20.99 18.67 3.53
C GLU A 575 -21.73 17.36 3.80
N LEU A 576 -22.31 16.76 2.76
CA LEU A 576 -23.00 15.48 2.87
C LEU A 576 -22.01 14.34 2.67
N LEU A 577 -21.78 13.57 3.73
CA LEU A 577 -20.71 12.58 3.78
C LEU A 577 -21.19 11.20 3.35
N GLN A 578 -22.34 10.77 3.88
CA GLN A 578 -22.97 9.50 3.51
C GLN A 578 -24.46 9.45 3.88
N ILE A 579 -25.15 8.47 3.31
CA ILE A 579 -26.48 8.01 3.73
C ILE A 579 -26.24 6.79 4.63
N LEU A 580 -26.80 6.82 5.84
CA LEU A 580 -26.70 5.74 6.81
C LEU A 580 -27.75 4.65 6.51
N PRO A 581 -27.47 3.37 6.84
CA PRO A 581 -28.38 2.24 6.61
C PRO A 581 -29.75 2.39 7.26
#